data_AF-A0A0R0M7V1-F1
#
_entry.id   AF-A0A0R0M7V1-F1
#
_cell.length_a   1.000
_cell.length_b   1.000
_cell.length_c   1.000
_cell.angle_alpha   90.00
_cell.angle_beta   90.00
_cell.angle_gamma   90.00
#
_symmetry.space_group_name_H-M   'P 1'
#
loop_
_entity.id
_entity.type
_entity.pdbx_description
1 polymer ?
#
loop_
_entity_poly.entity_id
_entity_poly.type
_entity_poly.pdbx_seq_one_letter_code
_entity_poly.pdbx_strand_id
1 'polypeptide(L)' 'MQLHHFFKDNKKIYTLSDDKIVSKPAKYSPLDQFSEERVIFKQRHFISPFY' A
#
# COMPACT_ATOMS: atom_id res chain seq x y z
N MET A 1 -4.08 -0.01 17.25
CA MET A 1 -4.00 1.31 16.60
C MET A 1 -3.27 1.15 15.28
N GLN A 2 -3.91 1.52 14.18
CA GLN A 2 -3.35 1.46 12.84
C GLN A 2 -2.91 2.88 12.46
N LEU A 3 -1.71 3.03 11.88
CA LEU A 3 -1.21 4.34 11.47
C LEU A 3 -1.66 4.59 10.04
N HIS A 4 -2.28 5.73 9.78
CA HIS A 4 -2.72 6.14 8.46
C HIS A 4 -1.92 7.35 7.97
N HIS A 5 -2.00 7.64 6.67
CA HIS A 5 -1.33 8.77 6.06
C HIS A 5 -2.08 9.31 4.85
N PHE A 6 -1.74 10.53 4.48
CA PHE A 6 -2.06 11.13 3.20
C PHE A 6 -0.86 11.94 2.71
N PHE A 7 -0.84 12.23 1.41
CA PHE A 7 0.18 13.08 0.81
C PHE A 7 -0.34 14.52 0.74
N LYS A 8 0.47 15.47 1.19
CA LYS A 8 0.25 16.91 1.03
C LYS A 8 1.60 17.54 0.70
N ASP A 9 1.66 18.30 -0.39
CA ASP A 9 2.90 18.94 -0.86
C ASP A 9 4.05 17.92 -1.05
N ASN A 10 3.74 16.75 -1.62
CA ASN A 10 4.63 15.58 -1.76
C ASN A 10 5.23 15.05 -0.44
N LYS A 11 4.74 15.49 0.72
CA LYS A 11 5.12 14.97 2.03
C LYS A 11 4.06 14.02 2.56
N LYS A 12 4.52 12.92 3.17
CA LYS A 12 3.67 11.95 3.86
C LYS A 12 3.33 12.48 5.25
N ILE A 13 2.06 12.81 5.49
CA ILE A 13 1.57 13.26 6.80
C ILE A 13 0.86 12.10 7.48
N TYR A 14 1.27 11.78 8.71
CA TYR A 14 0.72 10.69 9.50
C TYR A 14 -0.48 11.13 10.34
N THR A 15 -1.41 10.22 10.54
CA THR A 15 -2.63 10.44 11.33
C THR A 15 -3.13 9.12 11.94
N LEU A 16 -3.95 9.23 12.96
CA LEU A 16 -4.67 8.13 13.60
C LEU A 16 -6.14 8.04 13.15
N SER A 17 -6.57 8.91 12.24
CA SER A 17 -7.91 8.85 11.61
C SER A 17 -7.99 7.72 10.60
N ASP A 18 -9.05 6.92 10.65
CA ASP A 18 -9.20 5.71 9.82
C ASP A 18 -9.61 6.02 8.36
N ASP A 19 -9.98 7.26 8.04
CA ASP A 19 -10.42 7.67 6.69
C ASP A 19 -9.30 7.78 5.65
N LYS A 20 -8.06 7.48 6.03
CA LYS A 20 -6.85 7.71 5.23
C LYS A 20 -6.13 6.41 4.89
N ILE A 21 -5.09 6.50 4.07
CA ILE A 21 -4.38 5.32 3.54
C ILE A 21 -3.57 4.69 4.67
N VAL A 22 -3.65 3.36 4.81
CA VAL A 22 -2.83 2.62 5.77
C VAL A 22 -1.35 2.88 5.50
N SER A 23 -0.61 3.30 6.53
CA SER A 23 0.78 3.70 6.37
C SER A 23 1.76 2.54 6.22
N LYS A 24 1.45 1.38 6.81
CA LYS A 24 2.29 0.19 6.74
C LYS A 24 1.82 -0.70 5.61
N PRO A 25 2.72 -1.29 4.81
CA PRO A 25 2.33 -2.27 3.81
C PRO A 25 1.74 -3.51 4.47
N ALA A 26 1.05 -4.33 3.67
CA ALA A 26 0.64 -5.67 4.09
C ALA A 26 1.86 -6.50 4.49
N LYS A 27 1.71 -7.35 5.52
CA LYS A 27 2.78 -8.26 5.94
C LYS A 27 3.01 -9.32 4.88
N TYR A 28 4.28 -9.70 4.70
CA TYR A 28 4.63 -10.85 3.89
C TYR A 28 4.07 -12.14 4.52
N SER A 29 3.61 -13.07 3.67
CA SER A 29 3.20 -14.41 4.06
C SER A 29 3.72 -15.42 3.03
N PRO A 30 4.30 -16.55 3.46
CA PRO A 30 4.72 -17.60 2.55
C PRO A 30 3.53 -18.36 1.92
N LEU A 31 2.33 -18.21 2.49
CA LEU A 31 1.10 -18.85 2.02
C LEU A 31 0.27 -17.93 1.12
N ASP A 32 0.86 -16.87 0.59
CA ASP A 32 0.14 -15.88 -0.20
C ASP A 32 -0.26 -16.43 -1.59
N GLN A 33 -1.49 -16.92 -1.67
CA GLN A 33 -2.09 -17.49 -2.87
C GLN A 33 -2.30 -16.48 -3.99
N PHE A 34 -2.35 -15.18 -3.68
CA PHE A 34 -2.67 -14.11 -4.64
C PHE A 34 -1.42 -13.39 -5.16
N SER A 35 -0.25 -14.01 -5.00
CA SER A 35 1.03 -13.44 -5.44
C SER A 35 1.09 -13.23 -6.95
N GLU A 36 0.75 -14.24 -7.75
CA GLU A 36 0.75 -14.17 -9.21
C GLU A 36 -0.27 -13.16 -9.75
N GLU A 37 -1.49 -13.19 -9.22
CA GLU A 37 -2.57 -12.28 -9.63
C GLU A 37 -2.21 -10.81 -9.40
N ARG A 38 -1.56 -10.50 -8.27
CA ARG A 38 -1.09 -9.13 -8.02
C ARG A 38 0.02 -8.70 -8.95
N VAL A 39 0.90 -9.61 -9.39
CA VAL A 39 1.93 -9.27 -10.40
C VAL A 39 1.25 -8.89 -11.72
N ILE A 40 0.31 -9.72 -12.19
CA ILE A 40 -0.46 -9.45 -13.42
C ILE A 40 -1.22 -8.12 -13.31
N PHE A 41 -1.88 -7.88 -12.18
CA PHE A 41 -2.61 -6.64 -11.93
C PHE A 41 -1.69 -5.41 -11.98
N LYS A 42 -0.54 -5.47 -11.30
CA LYS A 42 0.44 -4.37 -11.31
C LYS A 42 0.98 -4.08 -12.70
N GLN A 43 1.25 -5.11 -13.49
CA GLN A 43 1.70 -4.95 -14.88
C GLN A 43 0.62 -4.31 -15.75
N ARG A 44 -0.65 -4.75 -15.64
CA ARG A 44 -1.77 -4.18 -16.42
C ARG A 44 -2.04 -2.71 -16.11
N HIS A 45 -1.86 -2.31 -14.86
CA HIS A 45 -2.13 -0.95 -14.40
C HIS A 45 -0.88 -0.08 -14.29
N PHE A 46 0.28 -0.54 -14.79
CA PHE A 46 1.56 0.16 -14.71
C PHE A 46 1.93 0.63 -13.28
N ILE A 47 1.53 -0.15 -12.27
CA ILE A 47 1.80 0.16 -10.86
C ILE A 47 3.23 -0.32 -10.56
N SER A 48 4.16 0.62 -10.45
CA SER A 48 5.54 0.29 -10.09
C SER A 48 5.65 -0.01 -8.59
N PRO A 49 6.46 -1.02 -8.21
CA PRO A 49 6.66 -1.40 -6.80
C PRO A 49 7.56 -0.42 -6.02
N PHE A 50 8.11 0.62 -6.67
CA PHE A 50 9.11 1.53 -6.10
C PHE A 50 8.65 3.00 -5.96
N TYR A 51 7.35 3.29 -6.09
CA TYR A 51 6.78 4.62 -5.82
C TYR A 51 6.07 4.70 -4.47
#